data_AF-A0A7S3X037-F1
#
_entry.id   AF-A0A7S3X037-F1
#
_cell.length_a   1.000
_cell.length_b   1.000
_cell.length_c   1.000
_cell.angle_alpha   90.00
_cell.angle_beta   90.00
_cell.angle_gamma   90.00
#
_symmetry.space_group_name_H-M   'P 1'
#
loop_
_entity.id
_entity.type
_entity.pdbx_description
1 polymer ?
#
loop_
_entity_poly.entity_id
_entity_poly.type
_entity_poly.pdbx_seq_one_letter_code
_entity_poly.pdbx_strand_id
1 'polypeptide(L)'
;ERGGGAKGAESGAAGGEEGGGGGGGPDRRARATKLQDSAALDAWLAPLFSSLVVATREAPAPVLPQLLSLLRPSSPFVVYSASMEPLAQCYHLCQASRCAVRLQLLETFTRAYQVAPNRTHPTMSTYPPTGYVLAGIKVAPPAGK
;
A
#
# COMPACT_ATOMS: atom_id res chain seq x y z
N GLU A 1 30.21 19.49 61.08
CA GLU A 1 31.39 20.35 60.96
C GLU A 1 31.49 20.81 59.50
N ARG A 2 31.56 22.14 59.27
CA ARG A 2 32.01 22.86 58.03
C ARG A 2 31.32 22.49 56.70
N GLY A 3 30.76 23.39 55.89
CA GLY A 3 30.82 24.85 55.83
C GLY A 3 30.75 25.30 54.36
N GLY A 4 30.18 26.49 54.11
CA GLY A 4 30.32 27.32 52.88
C GLY A 4 29.63 26.78 51.62
N GLY A 5 28.67 27.46 50.98
CA GLY A 5 28.78 28.81 50.40
C GLY A 5 29.41 28.74 49.00
N ALA A 6 29.01 29.46 47.95
CA ALA A 6 27.93 30.38 47.66
C ALA A 6 28.02 30.70 46.14
N LYS A 7 26.89 31.10 45.53
CA LYS A 7 26.77 31.91 44.28
C LYS A 7 27.20 31.23 42.96
N GLY A 8 26.64 31.56 41.80
CA GLY A 8 25.76 32.67 41.45
C GLY A 8 25.10 32.41 40.09
N ALA A 9 24.04 33.17 39.84
CA ALA A 9 23.28 33.19 38.60
C ALA A 9 23.93 34.12 37.56
N GLU A 10 23.29 34.19 36.39
CA GLU A 10 23.42 35.20 35.32
C GLU A 10 24.62 34.99 34.39
N SER A 11 24.59 35.26 33.09
CA SER A 11 23.60 35.74 32.12
C SER A 11 24.26 35.54 30.74
N GLY A 12 23.51 35.62 29.65
CA GLY A 12 23.81 36.70 28.71
C GLY A 12 24.28 36.19 27.35
N ALA A 13 24.04 37.01 26.34
CA ALA A 13 23.74 36.62 24.98
C ALA A 13 24.91 36.77 23.99
N ALA A 14 24.75 36.09 22.85
CA ALA A 14 24.94 36.52 21.46
C ALA A 14 26.28 37.12 20.95
N GLY A 15 26.71 36.55 19.81
CA GLY A 15 27.45 37.19 18.69
C GLY A 15 28.95 36.87 18.65
N GLY A 16 29.56 36.38 17.55
CA GLY A 16 29.10 36.08 16.20
C GLY A 16 30.24 35.45 15.35
N GLU A 17 29.84 34.89 14.19
CA GLU A 17 30.53 34.90 12.86
C GLU A 17 31.95 34.25 12.72
N GLU A 18 32.32 33.45 11.72
CA GLU A 18 31.80 33.03 10.41
C GLU A 18 32.35 31.62 10.03
N GLY A 19 31.75 30.98 9.03
CA GLY A 19 32.53 30.33 7.97
C GLY A 19 32.39 28.82 7.78
N GLY A 20 31.70 28.43 6.70
CA GLY A 20 32.18 27.36 5.82
C GLY A 20 31.33 26.09 5.69
N GLY A 21 30.80 25.88 4.47
CA GLY A 21 31.00 24.60 3.81
C GLY A 21 29.84 23.60 3.82
N GLY A 22 29.01 23.72 2.78
CA GLY A 22 28.48 22.63 1.95
C GLY A 22 28.42 21.20 2.50
N GLY A 23 27.19 20.68 2.55
CA GLY A 23 26.93 19.25 2.69
C GLY A 23 25.47 18.94 2.40
N GLY A 24 24.99 19.34 1.21
CA GLY A 24 23.69 18.90 0.71
C GLY A 24 23.69 17.38 0.62
N GLY A 25 23.07 16.74 1.61
CA GLY A 25 22.84 15.29 1.61
C GLY A 25 22.09 14.92 0.33
N PRO A 26 22.39 13.77 -0.30
CA PRO A 26 21.87 13.47 -1.63
C PRO A 26 20.35 13.44 -1.59
N ASP A 27 19.76 14.45 -2.22
CA ASP A 27 18.36 14.48 -2.61
C ASP A 27 18.02 13.11 -3.18
N ARG A 28 17.07 12.42 -2.54
CA ARG A 28 16.34 11.29 -3.11
C ARG A 28 15.49 11.84 -4.27
N ARG A 29 16.15 12.34 -5.31
CA ARG A 29 15.56 12.57 -6.62
C ARG A 29 14.93 11.25 -7.01
N ALA A 30 13.59 11.27 -7.14
CA ALA A 30 12.85 10.23 -7.79
C ALA A 30 13.62 9.84 -9.05
N ARG A 31 14.19 8.62 -9.07
CA ARG A 31 14.75 8.07 -10.28
C ARG A 31 13.56 7.97 -11.23
N ALA A 32 13.42 8.94 -12.12
CA ALA A 32 12.55 8.83 -13.26
C ALA A 32 13.10 7.64 -14.06
N THR A 33 12.48 6.48 -13.85
CA THR A 33 12.68 5.32 -14.71
C THR A 33 12.27 5.81 -16.09
N LYS A 34 13.28 6.02 -16.95
CA LYS A 34 13.12 6.32 -18.35
C LYS A 34 12.06 5.37 -18.89
N LEU A 35 10.92 5.91 -19.34
CA LEU A 35 9.88 5.14 -20.02
C LEU A 35 10.60 4.31 -21.08
N GLN A 36 10.69 3.00 -20.85
CA GLN A 36 11.26 2.09 -21.82
C GLN A 36 10.41 2.19 -23.09
N ASP A 37 11.06 2.02 -24.24
CA ASP A 37 10.52 2.23 -25.59
C ASP A 37 9.03 1.91 -25.70
N SER A 38 8.21 2.89 -26.12
CA SER A 38 6.75 2.75 -26.23
C SER A 38 6.35 1.53 -27.08
N ALA A 39 7.15 1.23 -28.11
CA ALA A 39 6.97 0.05 -28.95
C ALA A 39 7.09 -1.28 -28.19
N ALA A 40 7.95 -1.36 -27.17
CA ALA A 40 8.05 -2.54 -26.31
C ALA A 40 6.81 -2.66 -25.43
N LEU A 41 6.30 -1.54 -24.91
CA LEU A 41 5.08 -1.54 -24.10
C LEU A 41 3.85 -1.98 -24.91
N ASP A 42 3.73 -1.53 -26.16
CA ASP A 42 2.67 -1.94 -27.08
C ASP A 42 2.72 -3.44 -27.40
N ALA A 43 3.92 -3.99 -27.58
CA ALA A 43 4.10 -5.43 -27.77
C ALA A 43 3.65 -6.25 -26.55
N TRP A 44 3.85 -5.72 -25.33
CA TRP A 44 3.40 -6.36 -24.08
C TRP A 44 1.89 -6.23 -23.86
N LEU A 45 1.29 -5.12 -24.27
CA LEU A 45 -0.15 -4.88 -24.13
C LEU A 45 -0.99 -5.60 -25.19
N ALA A 46 -0.42 -5.95 -26.34
CA ALA A 46 -1.10 -6.63 -27.44
C ALA A 46 -1.91 -7.88 -27.01
N PRO A 47 -1.38 -8.83 -26.20
CA PRO A 47 -2.16 -9.99 -25.76
C PRO A 47 -3.17 -9.72 -24.63
N LEU A 48 -3.16 -8.53 -24.00
CA LEU A 48 -3.81 -8.20 -22.71
C LEU A 48 -3.37 -9.13 -21.56
N PHE A 49 -3.44 -8.64 -20.33
CA PHE A 49 -3.03 -9.43 -19.16
C PHE A 49 -4.09 -10.48 -18.77
N SER A 50 -3.61 -11.64 -18.28
CA SER A 50 -4.45 -12.76 -17.84
C SER A 50 -4.90 -12.66 -16.38
N SER A 51 -4.22 -11.89 -15.54
CA SER A 51 -4.52 -11.72 -14.11
C SER A 51 -3.94 -10.42 -13.57
N LEU A 52 -4.59 -9.82 -12.56
CA LEU A 52 -4.14 -8.58 -11.93
C LEU A 52 -4.09 -8.73 -10.41
N VAL A 53 -2.99 -8.29 -9.81
CA VAL A 53 -2.82 -8.19 -8.36
C VAL A 53 -2.40 -6.76 -8.02
N VAL A 54 -3.16 -6.11 -7.15
CA VAL A 54 -2.89 -4.74 -6.69
C VAL A 54 -2.68 -4.75 -5.19
N ALA A 55 -1.49 -4.33 -4.75
CA ALA A 55 -1.16 -4.17 -3.33
C ALA A 55 -0.45 -2.82 -3.13
N THR A 56 -1.24 -1.77 -3.05
CA THR A 56 -0.76 -0.38 -2.90
C THR A 56 -1.09 0.17 -1.52
N ARG A 57 -0.35 1.18 -1.08
CA ARG A 57 -0.67 1.94 0.15
C ARG A 57 -1.74 2.99 -0.12
N GLU A 58 -1.72 3.58 -1.31
CA GLU A 58 -2.73 4.51 -1.79
C GLU A 58 -4.06 3.83 -2.12
N ALA A 59 -5.14 4.62 -2.13
CA ALA A 59 -6.48 4.18 -2.46
C ALA A 59 -6.52 3.63 -3.90
N PRO A 60 -6.95 2.35 -4.10
CA PRO A 60 -6.95 1.73 -5.43
C PRO A 60 -8.12 2.18 -6.32
N ALA A 61 -9.15 2.83 -5.76
CA ALA A 61 -10.37 3.21 -6.45
C ALA A 61 -10.18 4.00 -7.77
N PRO A 62 -9.37 5.07 -7.84
CA PRO A 62 -9.23 5.86 -9.08
C PRO A 62 -8.43 5.13 -10.17
N VAL A 63 -7.50 4.24 -9.79
CA VAL A 63 -6.58 3.57 -10.73
C VAL A 63 -7.17 2.24 -11.23
N LEU A 64 -8.09 1.64 -10.46
CA LEU A 64 -8.70 0.35 -10.78
C LEU A 64 -9.33 0.28 -12.18
N PRO A 65 -10.09 1.28 -12.69
CA PRO A 65 -10.67 1.21 -14.04
C PRO A 65 -9.61 1.16 -15.14
N GLN A 66 -8.53 1.92 -14.97
CA GLN A 66 -7.41 1.96 -15.91
C GLN A 66 -6.64 0.65 -15.91
N LEU A 67 -6.43 0.05 -14.74
CA LEU A 67 -5.80 -1.26 -14.65
C LEU A 67 -6.69 -2.34 -15.24
N LEU A 68 -7.99 -2.28 -14.94
CA LEU A 68 -8.97 -3.22 -15.46
C LEU A 68 -8.97 -3.19 -16.99
N SER A 69 -8.89 -2.04 -17.67
CA SER A 69 -8.91 -1.97 -19.15
C SER A 69 -7.78 -2.79 -19.81
N LEU A 70 -6.64 -2.95 -19.13
CA LEU A 70 -5.50 -3.73 -19.61
C LEU A 70 -5.68 -5.26 -19.47
N LEU A 71 -6.72 -5.71 -18.76
CA LEU A 71 -7.03 -7.13 -18.60
C LEU A 71 -7.96 -7.68 -19.68
N ARG A 72 -7.68 -8.92 -20.07
CA ARG A 72 -8.57 -9.73 -20.91
C ARG A 72 -9.91 -9.97 -20.21
N PRO A 73 -11.04 -10.00 -20.92
CA PRO A 73 -12.30 -10.47 -20.34
C PRO A 73 -12.15 -11.87 -19.74
N SER A 74 -12.88 -12.16 -18.66
CA SER A 74 -12.82 -13.43 -17.90
C SER A 74 -11.55 -13.65 -17.07
N SER A 75 -10.68 -12.65 -16.94
CA SER A 75 -9.50 -12.72 -16.06
C SER A 75 -9.84 -12.46 -14.58
N PRO A 76 -9.24 -13.19 -13.62
CA PRO A 76 -9.33 -12.85 -12.22
C PRO A 76 -8.49 -11.61 -11.87
N PHE A 77 -8.97 -10.83 -10.91
CA PHE A 77 -8.20 -9.76 -10.28
C PHE A 77 -8.36 -9.77 -8.76
N VAL A 78 -7.32 -9.29 -8.08
CA VAL A 78 -7.24 -9.24 -6.63
C VAL A 78 -6.67 -7.89 -6.20
N VAL A 79 -7.32 -7.24 -5.25
CA VAL A 79 -6.89 -5.96 -4.66
C VAL A 79 -6.77 -6.15 -3.15
N TYR A 80 -5.57 -5.91 -2.63
CA TYR A 80 -5.27 -5.94 -1.21
C TYR A 80 -5.22 -4.52 -0.64
N SER A 81 -5.74 -4.34 0.57
CA SER A 81 -5.55 -3.13 1.36
C SER A 81 -5.51 -3.43 2.85
N ALA A 82 -4.81 -2.59 3.61
CA ALA A 82 -4.75 -2.71 5.07
C ALA A 82 -6.08 -2.34 5.75
N SER A 83 -6.91 -1.51 5.09
CA SER A 83 -8.22 -1.08 5.59
C SER A 83 -9.35 -1.52 4.67
N MET A 84 -10.55 -1.70 5.22
CA MET A 84 -11.71 -2.18 4.47
C MET A 84 -12.40 -1.09 3.63
N GLU A 85 -12.40 0.15 4.10
CA GLU A 85 -13.01 1.29 3.42
C GLU A 85 -12.61 1.45 1.93
N PRO A 86 -11.30 1.49 1.57
CA PRO A 86 -10.90 1.65 0.16
C PRO A 86 -11.36 0.48 -0.72
N LEU A 87 -11.44 -0.73 -0.16
CA LEU A 87 -11.93 -1.90 -0.89
C LEU A 87 -13.45 -1.86 -1.07
N ALA A 88 -14.18 -1.34 -0.08
CA ALA A 88 -15.63 -1.14 -0.19
C ALA A 88 -15.97 -0.12 -1.29
N GLN A 89 -15.19 0.96 -1.40
CA GLN A 89 -15.31 1.93 -2.50
C GLN A 89 -15.03 1.28 -3.86
N CYS A 90 -13.96 0.47 -3.97
CA CYS A 90 -13.65 -0.27 -5.19
C CYS A 90 -14.77 -1.27 -5.56
N TYR A 91 -15.31 -1.97 -4.58
CA TYR A 91 -16.41 -2.90 -4.76
C TYR A 91 -17.65 -2.18 -5.33
N HIS A 92 -18.02 -1.03 -4.76
CA HIS A 92 -19.12 -0.22 -5.27
C HIS A 92 -18.86 0.28 -6.70
N LEU A 93 -17.64 0.75 -6.99
CA LEU A 93 -17.24 1.19 -8.32
C LEU A 93 -17.37 0.06 -9.35
N CYS A 94 -16.89 -1.14 -9.01
CA CYS A 94 -17.00 -2.30 -9.88
C CYS A 94 -18.46 -2.73 -10.14
N GLN A 95 -19.33 -2.60 -9.13
CA GLN A 95 -20.76 -2.85 -9.29
C GLN A 95 -21.43 -1.81 -10.19
N ALA A 96 -21.17 -0.52 -9.96
CA ALA A 96 -21.75 0.58 -10.72
C ALA A 96 -21.37 0.52 -12.20
N SER A 97 -20.11 0.20 -12.49
CA SER A 97 -19.58 0.07 -13.85
C SER A 97 -19.89 -1.27 -14.53
N ARG A 98 -20.48 -2.24 -13.81
CA ARG A 98 -20.75 -3.61 -14.31
C ARG A 98 -19.52 -4.29 -14.94
N CYS A 99 -18.31 -3.91 -14.52
CA CYS A 99 -17.06 -4.36 -15.14
C CYS A 99 -16.54 -5.71 -14.58
N ALA A 100 -17.13 -6.19 -13.49
CA ALA A 100 -16.69 -7.40 -12.81
C ALA A 100 -17.87 -8.19 -12.22
N VAL A 101 -17.68 -9.50 -12.11
CA VAL A 101 -18.60 -10.44 -11.46
C VAL A 101 -17.88 -11.21 -10.37
N ARG A 102 -18.65 -11.91 -9.51
CA ARG A 102 -18.12 -12.69 -8.38
C ARG A 102 -17.18 -11.84 -7.52
N LEU A 103 -17.61 -10.61 -7.23
CA LEU A 103 -16.87 -9.74 -6.32
C LEU A 103 -17.00 -10.31 -4.90
N GLN A 104 -15.87 -10.57 -4.25
CA GLN A 104 -15.78 -11.12 -2.91
C GLN A 104 -14.86 -10.24 -2.08
N LEU A 105 -15.37 -9.69 -1.00
CA LEU A 105 -14.58 -8.98 0.00
C LEU A 105 -14.30 -9.92 1.17
N LEU A 106 -13.03 -10.20 1.41
CA LEU A 106 -12.56 -11.21 2.34
C LEU A 106 -11.61 -10.58 3.36
N GLU A 107 -11.74 -10.98 4.62
CA GLU A 107 -10.76 -10.72 5.66
C GLU A 107 -10.03 -12.02 5.97
N THR A 108 -8.70 -11.98 6.04
CA THR A 108 -7.90 -13.14 6.43
C THR A 108 -7.58 -13.09 7.93
N PHE A 109 -8.12 -14.04 8.68
CA PHE A 109 -7.79 -14.24 10.07
C PHE A 109 -6.87 -15.45 10.24
N THR A 110 -5.72 -15.25 10.87
CA THR A 110 -4.78 -16.32 11.19
C THR A 110 -4.42 -16.26 12.67
N ARG A 111 -4.31 -17.42 13.32
CA ARG A 111 -3.93 -17.52 14.72
C ARG A 111 -2.90 -18.61 14.90
N ALA A 112 -1.73 -18.25 15.42
CA ALA A 112 -0.70 -19.21 15.75
C ALA A 112 -1.12 -20.05 16.97
N TYR A 113 -0.84 -21.35 16.93
CA TYR A 113 -1.03 -22.28 18.04
C TYR A 113 0.32 -22.80 18.51
N GLN A 114 0.50 -22.81 19.83
CA GLN A 114 1.59 -23.52 20.48
C GLN A 114 1.15 -24.97 20.67
N VAL A 115 1.88 -25.91 20.07
CA VAL A 115 1.64 -27.35 20.22
C VAL A 115 2.80 -27.94 21.02
N ALA A 116 2.53 -28.24 22.29
CA ALA A 116 3.45 -28.93 23.19
C ALA A 116 2.65 -29.96 24.03
N PRO A 117 3.30 -31.04 24.52
CA PRO A 117 2.61 -32.06 25.32
C PRO A 117 1.84 -31.44 26.50
N ASN A 118 0.54 -31.70 26.58
CA ASN A 118 -0.39 -31.14 27.58
C ASN A 118 -0.44 -29.60 27.68
N ARG A 119 0.09 -28.88 26.67
CA ARG A 119 0.11 -27.41 26.62
C ARG A 119 -0.23 -26.91 25.21
N THR A 120 -1.33 -27.41 24.65
CA THR A 120 -1.84 -26.92 23.37
C THR A 120 -2.75 -25.73 23.60
N HIS A 121 -2.29 -24.55 23.23
CA HIS A 121 -3.07 -23.32 23.32
C HIS A 121 -2.70 -22.35 22.19
N PRO A 122 -3.60 -21.45 21.79
CA PRO A 122 -3.25 -20.36 20.90
C PRO A 122 -2.17 -19.46 21.53
N THR A 123 -1.30 -18.89 20.72
CA THR A 123 -0.35 -17.87 21.20
C THR A 123 -1.12 -16.67 21.76
N MET A 124 -0.76 -16.25 22.98
CA MET A 124 -1.50 -15.19 23.70
C MET A 124 -1.22 -13.78 23.16
N SER A 125 -0.08 -13.59 22.48
CA SER A 125 0.19 -12.38 21.70
C SER A 125 -0.53 -12.50 20.36
N THR A 126 -1.57 -11.68 20.18
CA THR A 126 -2.33 -11.60 18.93
C THR A 126 -1.64 -10.66 17.96
N TYR A 127 -1.50 -11.08 16.71
CA TYR A 127 -1.03 -10.20 15.63
C TYR A 127 -2.13 -9.22 15.21
N PRO A 128 -1.78 -8.01 14.74
CA PRO A 128 -2.73 -7.12 14.09
C PRO A 128 -3.44 -7.82 12.91
N PRO A 129 -4.67 -7.40 12.55
CA PRO A 129 -5.36 -7.94 11.39
C PRO A 129 -4.48 -7.82 10.14
N THR A 130 -4.44 -8.91 9.35
CA THR A 130 -3.52 -9.05 8.20
C THR A 130 -3.97 -8.29 6.95
N GLY A 131 -5.04 -7.50 7.06
CA GLY A 131 -5.63 -6.73 5.99
C GLY A 131 -6.82 -7.42 5.33
N TYR A 132 -7.27 -6.82 4.24
CA TYR A 132 -8.47 -7.21 3.51
C TYR A 132 -8.15 -7.42 2.04
N VAL A 133 -8.94 -8.28 1.40
CA VAL A 133 -8.77 -8.66 0.00
C VAL A 133 -10.11 -8.55 -0.73
N LEU A 134 -10.13 -7.80 -1.83
CA LEU A 134 -11.20 -7.79 -2.80
C LEU A 134 -10.78 -8.67 -3.99
N ALA A 135 -11.50 -9.75 -4.24
CA ALA A 135 -11.32 -10.61 -5.40
C ALA A 135 -12.50 -10.50 -6.35
N GLY A 136 -12.26 -10.65 -7.65
CA GLY A 136 -13.31 -10.63 -8.66
C GLY A 136 -12.85 -11.18 -10.00
N ILE A 137 -13.79 -11.35 -10.91
CA ILE A 137 -13.52 -11.75 -12.30
C ILE A 137 -13.96 -10.60 -13.21
N LYS A 138 -13.06 -10.10 -14.05
CA LYS A 138 -13.37 -9.06 -15.02
C LYS A 138 -14.31 -9.61 -16.09
N VAL A 139 -15.32 -8.84 -16.47
CA VAL A 139 -16.23 -9.15 -17.57
C VAL A 139 -16.13 -8.06 -18.63
N ALA A 140 -16.35 -8.44 -19.88
CA ALA A 140 -16.52 -7.45 -20.94
C ALA A 140 -17.75 -6.58 -20.62
N PRO A 141 -17.70 -5.27 -20.89
CA PRO A 141 -18.89 -4.43 -20.77
C PRO A 141 -20.02 -5.05 -21.62
N PRO A 142 -21.27 -5.01 -21.15
CA PRO A 142 -22.39 -5.56 -21.91
C PRO A 142 -22.42 -4.87 -23.29
N ALA A 143 -22.39 -5.67 -24.36
CA ALA A 143 -22.68 -5.18 -25.70
C ALA A 143 -24.08 -4.58 -25.65
N GLY A 144 -24.18 -3.26 -25.79
CA GLY A 144 -25.43 -2.53 -25.72
C GLY A 144 -26.45 -3.12 -26.69
N LYS A 145 -27.69 -3.23 -26.24
CA LYS A 145 -28.82 -3.10 -27.16
C LYS A 145 -29.00 -1.63 -27.50
#